data_AF-A0A916Z3E7-F1
#
_entry.id   AF-A0A916Z3E7-F1
#
_cell.length_a   1.000
_cell.length_b   1.000
_cell.length_c   1.000
_cell.angle_alpha   90.00
_cell.angle_beta   90.00
_cell.angle_gamma   90.00
#
_symmetry.space_group_name_H-M   'P 1'
#
loop_
_entity.id
_entity.type
_entity.pdbx_description
1 polymer ?
#
loop_
_entity_poly.entity_id
_entity_poly.type
_entity_poly.pdbx_seq_one_letter_code
_entity_poly.pdbx_strand_id
1 'polypeptide(L)'
;MNRYSVQFKDGREYTLYGSDYFNDKAVFYRHHYSNLIAFSVVVAENGYPISIKDNESKELLNFDKMESFKLWFEKNQAKGIDFGFSELDDLKKIENECYIRVNKIISFILQEIKELQSEQKFDTWRIDGGYKVLKMICNVSIVSINSFESRTNLSSNKLTIFKRIFDTPKELVDYSQTADKIKPEKLIRMCKSDLNSILNLKKSLEPIKRWWEIWK
;
A
#
# COMPACT_ATOMS: atom_id res chain seq x y z
N MET A 1 -9.27 23.57 6.81
CA MET A 1 -10.19 23.14 7.87
C MET A 1 -10.44 21.63 7.85
N ASN A 2 -10.31 20.93 8.98
CA ASN A 2 -10.58 19.48 9.08
C ASN A 2 -12.04 19.17 8.73
N ARG A 3 -12.29 18.43 7.65
CA ARG A 3 -13.67 18.17 7.17
C ARG A 3 -14.33 17.03 7.90
N TYR A 4 -13.62 15.91 8.05
CA TYR A 4 -14.16 14.72 8.69
C TYR A 4 -13.32 14.31 9.89
N SER A 5 -13.99 13.99 10.98
CA SER A 5 -13.41 13.36 12.17
C SER A 5 -13.83 11.90 12.19
N VAL A 6 -12.85 11.00 12.13
CA VAL A 6 -13.02 9.55 12.02
C VAL A 6 -12.72 8.92 13.38
N GLN A 7 -13.58 8.03 13.86
CA GLN A 7 -13.40 7.32 15.12
C GLN A 7 -13.25 5.82 14.91
N PHE A 8 -12.26 5.22 15.57
CA PHE A 8 -11.98 3.79 15.55
C PHE A 8 -12.48 3.10 16.82
N LYS A 9 -12.60 1.77 16.77
CA LYS A 9 -13.12 0.96 17.89
C LYS A 9 -12.28 1.05 19.16
N ASP A 10 -10.98 1.29 19.03
CA ASP A 10 -10.04 1.43 20.13
C ASP A 10 -9.97 2.87 20.70
N GLY A 11 -10.84 3.77 20.24
CA GLY A 11 -10.89 5.16 20.66
C GLY A 11 -9.91 6.08 19.94
N ARG A 12 -9.08 5.57 19.02
CA ARG A 12 -8.26 6.43 18.17
C ARG A 12 -9.13 7.29 17.26
N GLU A 13 -8.64 8.49 16.98
CA GLU A 13 -9.24 9.43 16.04
C GLU A 13 -8.31 9.71 14.87
N TYR A 14 -8.89 9.96 13.71
CA TYR A 14 -8.17 10.41 12.52
C TYR A 14 -8.92 11.54 11.83
N THR A 15 -8.21 12.42 11.14
CA THR A 15 -8.80 13.55 10.43
C THR A 15 -8.60 13.42 8.93
N LEU A 16 -9.69 13.63 8.18
CA LEU A 16 -9.65 13.76 6.73
C LEU A 16 -9.99 15.20 6.29
N TYR A 17 -9.34 15.63 5.22
CA TYR A 17 -9.53 16.96 4.63
C TYR A 17 -10.58 16.90 3.52
N GLY A 18 -11.38 17.96 3.41
CA GLY A 18 -12.26 18.19 2.27
C GLY A 18 -11.53 18.93 1.16
N SER A 19 -12.11 18.93 -0.04
CA SER A 19 -11.55 19.62 -1.21
C SER A 19 -11.54 21.15 -1.08
N ASP A 20 -12.41 21.68 -0.22
CA ASP A 20 -12.53 23.07 0.20
C ASP A 20 -11.35 23.55 1.07
N TYR A 21 -10.52 22.65 1.59
CA TYR A 21 -9.40 22.99 2.48
C TYR A 21 -8.32 23.84 1.78
N PHE A 22 -8.08 23.66 0.48
CA PHE A 22 -6.92 24.23 -0.20
C PHE A 22 -7.33 25.14 -1.36
N ASN A 23 -6.73 26.33 -1.41
CA ASN A 23 -6.91 27.27 -2.52
C ASN A 23 -6.23 26.81 -3.81
N ASP A 24 -5.15 26.01 -3.71
CA ASP A 24 -4.42 25.42 -4.83
C ASP A 24 -4.72 23.91 -4.93
N LYS A 25 -5.35 23.50 -6.04
CA LYS A 25 -5.73 22.11 -6.30
C LYS A 25 -4.52 21.19 -6.47
N ALA A 26 -3.39 21.64 -7.01
CA ALA A 26 -2.19 20.82 -7.17
C ALA A 26 -1.53 20.53 -5.81
N VAL A 27 -1.49 21.52 -4.93
CA VAL A 27 -1.04 21.36 -3.54
C VAL A 27 -2.01 20.46 -2.77
N PHE A 28 -3.33 20.66 -2.94
CA PHE A 28 -4.36 19.79 -2.38
C PHE A 28 -4.12 18.33 -2.71
N TYR A 29 -4.05 17.98 -4.00
CA TYR A 29 -3.93 16.58 -4.41
C TYR A 29 -2.68 15.92 -3.83
N ARG A 30 -1.54 16.63 -3.77
CA ARG A 30 -0.31 16.09 -3.18
C ARG A 30 -0.45 15.79 -1.68
N HIS A 31 -0.93 16.75 -0.89
CA HIS A 31 -1.07 16.59 0.55
C HIS A 31 -2.23 15.66 0.93
N HIS A 32 -3.35 15.78 0.24
CA HIS A 32 -4.52 14.94 0.43
C HIS A 32 -4.20 13.48 0.15
N TYR A 33 -3.56 13.16 -0.97
CA TYR A 33 -3.20 11.77 -1.28
C TYR A 33 -2.24 11.16 -0.25
N SER A 34 -1.26 11.94 0.24
CA SER A 34 -0.41 11.51 1.35
C SER A 34 -1.18 11.27 2.65
N ASN A 35 -2.16 12.13 2.98
CA ASN A 35 -3.04 11.94 4.13
C ASN A 35 -3.96 10.70 3.95
N LEU A 36 -4.42 10.41 2.74
CA LEU A 36 -5.21 9.20 2.44
C LEU A 36 -4.37 7.92 2.55
N ILE A 37 -3.11 7.94 2.12
CA ILE A 37 -2.19 6.80 2.32
C ILE A 37 -1.98 6.56 3.82
N ALA A 38 -1.74 7.62 4.59
CA ALA A 38 -1.57 7.50 6.04
C ALA A 38 -2.86 6.98 6.69
N PHE A 39 -4.02 7.45 6.24
CA PHE A 39 -5.31 6.94 6.71
C PHE A 39 -5.48 5.45 6.38
N SER A 40 -5.10 5.03 5.18
CA SER A 40 -5.23 3.62 4.77
C SER A 40 -4.35 2.68 5.58
N VAL A 41 -3.17 3.15 6.00
CA VAL A 41 -2.31 2.45 6.97
C VAL A 41 -3.01 2.31 8.33
N VAL A 42 -3.65 3.37 8.83
CA VAL A 42 -4.40 3.32 10.10
C VAL A 42 -5.56 2.32 10.01
N VAL A 43 -6.28 2.28 8.89
CA VAL A 43 -7.36 1.30 8.67
C VAL A 43 -6.81 -0.13 8.58
N ALA A 44 -5.68 -0.33 7.90
CA ALA A 44 -5.02 -1.62 7.79
C ALA A 44 -4.55 -2.15 9.16
N GLU A 45 -4.14 -1.26 10.05
CA GLU A 45 -3.70 -1.60 11.41
C GLU A 45 -4.89 -1.94 12.32
N ASN A 46 -5.95 -1.13 12.27
CA ASN A 46 -6.97 -1.08 13.32
C ASN A 46 -8.35 -1.62 12.91
N GLY A 47 -8.50 -1.99 11.63
CA GLY A 47 -9.80 -2.25 11.04
C GLY A 47 -10.49 -0.95 10.59
N TYR A 48 -11.71 -1.10 10.08
CA TYR A 48 -12.48 0.02 9.58
C TYR A 48 -13.03 0.90 10.71
N PRO A 49 -13.26 2.20 10.46
CA PRO A 49 -13.83 3.11 11.45
C PRO A 49 -15.23 2.71 11.90
N ILE A 50 -15.57 2.98 13.16
CA ILE A 50 -16.92 2.79 13.68
C ILE A 50 -17.84 3.96 13.33
N SER A 51 -17.29 5.17 13.20
CA SER A 51 -18.07 6.35 12.86
C SER A 51 -17.22 7.43 12.19
N ILE A 52 -17.90 8.29 11.43
CA ILE A 52 -17.33 9.51 10.83
C ILE A 52 -18.29 10.67 11.05
N LYS A 53 -17.78 11.76 11.60
CA LYS A 53 -18.49 13.03 11.76
C LYS A 53 -18.07 14.01 10.67
N ASP A 54 -19.04 14.54 9.92
CA ASP A 54 -18.82 15.70 9.06
C ASP A 54 -18.87 16.97 9.93
N ASN A 55 -17.75 17.68 10.00
CA ASN A 55 -17.62 18.86 10.87
C ASN A 55 -18.36 20.09 10.35
N GLU A 56 -18.74 20.14 9.07
CA GLU A 56 -19.56 21.20 8.50
C GLU A 56 -21.04 20.91 8.74
N SER A 57 -21.54 19.78 8.24
CA SER A 57 -22.98 19.44 8.34
C SER A 57 -23.40 19.01 9.74
N LYS A 58 -22.43 18.68 10.61
CA LYS A 58 -22.61 18.07 11.94
C LYS A 58 -23.23 16.67 11.91
N GLU A 59 -23.35 16.06 10.73
CA GLU A 59 -23.85 14.70 10.57
C GLU A 59 -22.85 13.68 11.13
N LEU A 60 -23.37 12.69 11.86
CA LEU A 60 -22.61 11.54 12.36
C LEU A 60 -23.07 10.28 11.63
N LEU A 61 -22.15 9.64 10.93
CA LEU A 61 -22.37 8.39 10.22
C LEU A 61 -21.72 7.25 11.00
N ASN A 62 -22.44 6.16 11.20
CA ASN A 62 -21.93 4.95 11.85
C ASN A 62 -21.78 3.82 10.83
N PHE A 63 -20.74 3.00 10.98
CA PHE A 63 -20.46 1.88 10.09
C PHE A 63 -20.50 0.57 10.87
N ASP A 64 -21.38 -0.32 10.42
CA ASP A 64 -21.59 -1.67 10.93
C ASP A 64 -20.75 -2.72 10.18
N LYS A 65 -20.30 -2.38 8.97
CA LYS A 65 -19.55 -3.27 8.08
C LYS A 65 -18.57 -2.49 7.20
N MET A 66 -17.53 -3.18 6.73
CA MET A 66 -16.50 -2.60 5.86
C MET A 66 -17.08 -2.07 4.54
N GLU A 67 -18.10 -2.71 4.00
CA GLU A 67 -18.72 -2.33 2.73
C GLU A 67 -19.40 -0.96 2.79
N SER A 68 -20.10 -0.64 3.89
CA SER A 68 -20.76 0.66 4.05
C SER A 68 -19.72 1.78 4.20
N PHE A 69 -18.62 1.52 4.91
CA PHE A 69 -17.49 2.43 4.98
C PHE A 69 -16.81 2.65 3.62
N LYS A 70 -16.50 1.58 2.87
CA LYS A 70 -15.87 1.68 1.53
C LYS A 70 -16.73 2.51 0.58
N LEU A 71 -18.04 2.27 0.53
CA LEU A 71 -18.97 3.03 -0.30
C LEU A 71 -18.99 4.52 0.06
N TRP A 72 -19.02 4.84 1.36
CA TRP A 72 -18.92 6.23 1.80
C TRP A 72 -17.58 6.85 1.41
N PHE A 73 -16.47 6.13 1.61
CA PHE A 73 -15.14 6.65 1.36
C PHE A 73 -14.94 6.97 -0.12
N GLU A 74 -15.33 6.05 -1.02
CA GLU A 74 -15.22 6.26 -2.47
C GLU A 74 -16.07 7.43 -2.96
N LYS A 75 -17.20 7.71 -2.31
CA LYS A 75 -18.08 8.84 -2.62
C LYS A 75 -17.48 10.19 -2.19
N ASN A 76 -16.77 10.22 -1.05
CA ASN A 76 -16.39 11.48 -0.40
C ASN A 76 -14.89 11.83 -0.46
N GLN A 77 -14.02 10.87 -0.75
CA GLN A 77 -12.57 11.05 -0.70
C GLN A 77 -11.93 10.83 -2.08
N ALA A 78 -11.38 9.64 -2.32
CA ALA A 78 -10.76 9.27 -3.58
C ALA A 78 -11.02 7.80 -3.90
N LYS A 79 -11.16 7.50 -5.19
CA LYS A 79 -11.27 6.12 -5.68
C LYS A 79 -9.91 5.42 -5.62
N GLY A 80 -9.93 4.11 -5.40
CA GLY A 80 -8.75 3.26 -5.54
C GLY A 80 -7.75 3.32 -4.38
N ILE A 81 -8.17 3.76 -3.20
CA ILE A 81 -7.37 3.64 -1.97
C ILE A 81 -7.43 2.19 -1.46
N ASP A 82 -6.26 1.68 -1.07
CA ASP A 82 -6.09 0.33 -0.54
C ASP A 82 -6.07 0.35 0.99
N PHE A 83 -7.10 -0.22 1.62
CA PHE A 83 -7.23 -0.38 3.07
C PHE A 83 -6.55 -1.64 3.61
N GLY A 84 -5.72 -2.27 2.79
CA GLY A 84 -5.09 -3.53 3.10
C GLY A 84 -6.10 -4.66 3.05
N PHE A 85 -5.82 -5.68 3.85
CA PHE A 85 -6.71 -6.82 4.04
C PHE A 85 -7.23 -6.85 5.47
N SER A 86 -7.66 -5.67 5.94
CA SER A 86 -8.15 -5.46 7.31
C SER A 86 -9.29 -6.40 7.71
N GLU A 87 -10.12 -6.77 6.74
CA GLU A 87 -11.26 -7.69 6.84
C GLU A 87 -10.90 -9.17 6.73
N LEU A 88 -9.67 -9.52 6.36
CA LEU A 88 -9.25 -10.91 6.23
C LEU A 88 -8.74 -11.45 7.57
N ASP A 89 -9.24 -12.63 7.92
CA ASP A 89 -8.96 -13.35 9.17
C ASP A 89 -8.43 -14.78 8.92
N ASP A 90 -8.38 -15.21 7.66
CA ASP A 90 -7.90 -16.52 7.25
C ASP A 90 -6.50 -16.44 6.62
N LEU A 91 -5.56 -17.23 7.14
CA LEU A 91 -4.16 -17.24 6.69
C LEU A 91 -4.04 -17.51 5.18
N LYS A 92 -4.86 -18.39 4.59
CA LYS A 92 -4.76 -18.69 3.16
C LYS A 92 -5.20 -17.49 2.31
N LYS A 93 -6.26 -16.79 2.73
CA LYS A 93 -6.68 -15.54 2.09
C LYS A 93 -5.59 -14.46 2.21
N ILE A 94 -4.93 -14.33 3.36
CA ILE A 94 -3.78 -13.43 3.54
C ILE A 94 -2.65 -13.78 2.56
N GLU A 95 -2.24 -15.06 2.52
CA GLU A 95 -1.18 -15.52 1.62
C GLU A 95 -1.54 -15.22 0.16
N ASN A 96 -2.78 -15.47 -0.26
CA ASN A 96 -3.26 -15.19 -1.61
C ASN A 96 -3.21 -13.70 -1.95
N GLU A 97 -3.68 -12.83 -1.05
CA GLU A 97 -3.61 -11.37 -1.25
C GLU A 97 -2.16 -10.89 -1.32
N CYS A 98 -1.28 -11.43 -0.48
CA CYS A 98 0.15 -11.14 -0.55
C CYS A 98 0.73 -11.53 -1.92
N TYR A 99 0.40 -12.72 -2.45
CA TYR A 99 0.83 -13.12 -3.80
C TYR A 99 0.37 -12.15 -4.89
N ILE A 100 -0.89 -11.72 -4.84
CA ILE A 100 -1.43 -10.74 -5.79
C ILE A 100 -0.61 -9.44 -5.74
N ARG A 101 -0.31 -8.94 -4.54
CA ARG A 101 0.46 -7.71 -4.35
C ARG A 101 1.92 -7.85 -4.78
N VAL A 102 2.55 -8.99 -4.51
CA VAL A 102 3.90 -9.29 -5.01
C VAL A 102 3.93 -9.23 -6.54
N ASN A 103 2.93 -9.80 -7.21
CA ASN A 103 2.85 -9.73 -8.67
C ASN A 103 2.63 -8.30 -9.17
N LYS A 104 1.83 -7.47 -8.47
CA LYS A 104 1.67 -6.05 -8.80
C LYS A 104 3.00 -5.29 -8.69
N ILE A 105 3.80 -5.55 -7.66
CA ILE A 105 5.14 -4.95 -7.49
C ILE A 105 6.06 -5.37 -8.62
N ILE A 106 6.11 -6.67 -8.96
CA ILE A 106 6.92 -7.18 -10.08
C ILE A 106 6.53 -6.48 -11.39
N SER A 107 5.22 -6.40 -11.69
CA SER A 107 4.73 -5.72 -12.90
C SER A 107 5.10 -4.24 -12.92
N PHE A 108 4.98 -3.54 -11.80
CA PHE A 108 5.41 -2.14 -11.68
C PHE A 108 6.90 -1.99 -12.00
N ILE A 109 7.76 -2.79 -11.37
CA ILE A 109 9.22 -2.70 -11.56
C ILE A 109 9.63 -3.05 -13.00
N LEU A 110 8.98 -4.06 -13.60
CA LEU A 110 9.23 -4.43 -15.00
C LEU A 110 8.86 -3.32 -15.98
N GLN A 111 7.69 -2.70 -15.77
CA GLN A 111 7.24 -1.58 -16.58
C GLN A 111 8.18 -0.38 -16.43
N GLU A 112 8.61 -0.08 -15.21
CA GLU A 112 9.57 1.00 -14.94
C GLU A 112 10.91 0.76 -15.64
N ILE A 113 11.46 -0.46 -15.60
CA ILE A 113 12.69 -0.80 -16.33
C ILE A 113 12.51 -0.54 -17.83
N LYS A 114 11.38 -0.98 -18.39
CA LYS A 114 11.08 -0.81 -19.81
C LYS A 114 11.04 0.67 -20.20
N GLU A 115 10.31 1.49 -19.45
CA GLU A 115 10.18 2.93 -19.71
C GLU A 115 11.52 3.66 -19.60
N LEU A 116 12.27 3.42 -18.52
CA LEU A 116 13.59 4.04 -18.32
C LEU A 116 14.59 3.66 -19.41
N GLN A 117 14.47 2.46 -19.99
CA GLN A 117 15.30 2.02 -21.11
C GLN A 117 14.87 2.63 -22.46
N SER A 118 13.57 2.85 -22.67
CA SER A 118 13.06 3.36 -23.95
C SER A 118 13.14 4.88 -24.07
N GLU A 119 12.88 5.63 -22.99
CA GLU A 119 12.63 7.06 -23.10
C GLU A 119 13.89 7.93 -22.92
N GLN A 120 14.95 7.42 -22.26
CA GLN A 120 16.16 8.16 -21.85
C GLN A 120 15.91 9.56 -21.23
N LYS A 121 14.65 9.91 -20.93
CA LYS A 121 14.22 11.17 -20.35
C LYS A 121 13.57 10.85 -19.03
N PHE A 122 14.07 11.54 -18.01
CA PHE A 122 13.55 11.40 -16.67
C PHE A 122 12.22 12.15 -16.57
N ASP A 123 11.14 11.43 -16.33
CA ASP A 123 9.82 12.04 -16.20
C ASP A 123 9.67 12.74 -14.84
N THR A 124 9.17 13.97 -14.87
CA THR A 124 8.91 14.79 -13.68
C THR A 124 7.94 14.14 -12.71
N TRP A 125 7.04 13.24 -13.15
CA TRP A 125 6.15 12.51 -12.22
C TRP A 125 6.93 11.69 -11.19
N ARG A 126 8.14 11.21 -11.54
CA ARG A 126 9.00 10.42 -10.63
C ARG A 126 9.54 11.29 -9.49
N ILE A 127 9.92 12.54 -9.80
CA ILE A 127 10.38 13.55 -8.84
C ILE A 127 9.28 13.90 -7.83
N ASP A 128 8.04 14.04 -8.30
CA ASP A 128 6.90 14.48 -7.50
C ASP A 128 6.22 13.36 -6.69
N GLY A 129 6.92 12.23 -6.51
CA GLY A 129 6.47 11.12 -5.70
C GLY A 129 5.71 10.06 -6.49
N GLY A 130 6.13 9.80 -7.73
CA GLY A 130 5.55 8.77 -8.58
C GLY A 130 5.45 7.38 -7.94
N TYR A 131 6.43 7.04 -7.12
CA TYR A 131 6.50 5.75 -6.43
C TYR A 131 5.56 5.67 -5.21
N LYS A 132 4.66 6.64 -5.01
CA LYS A 132 3.66 6.64 -3.94
C LYS A 132 2.77 5.40 -3.96
N VAL A 133 2.39 4.91 -5.14
CA VAL A 133 1.57 3.69 -5.25
C VAL A 133 2.36 2.46 -4.78
N LEU A 134 3.62 2.33 -5.22
CA LEU A 134 4.50 1.25 -4.76
C LEU A 134 4.71 1.32 -3.25
N LYS A 135 5.01 2.52 -2.72
CA LYS A 135 5.14 2.78 -1.28
C LYS A 135 3.89 2.39 -0.51
N MET A 136 2.71 2.78 -1.00
CA MET A 136 1.42 2.44 -0.38
C MET A 136 1.24 0.92 -0.32
N ILE A 137 1.42 0.22 -1.45
CA ILE A 137 1.28 -1.24 -1.50
C ILE A 137 2.21 -1.91 -0.49
N CYS A 138 3.49 -1.55 -0.46
CA CYS A 138 4.46 -2.14 0.47
C CYS A 138 4.09 -1.88 1.94
N ASN A 139 3.83 -0.61 2.28
CA ASN A 139 3.55 -0.21 3.67
C ASN A 139 2.27 -0.84 4.19
N VAL A 140 1.17 -0.71 3.44
CA VAL A 140 -0.13 -1.26 3.82
C VAL A 140 -0.03 -2.77 3.98
N SER A 141 0.68 -3.47 3.09
CA SER A 141 0.84 -4.93 3.19
C SER A 141 1.59 -5.35 4.45
N ILE A 142 2.72 -4.70 4.77
CA ILE A 142 3.49 -5.01 5.99
C ILE A 142 2.62 -4.80 7.23
N VAL A 143 1.91 -3.67 7.30
CA VAL A 143 1.04 -3.32 8.42
C VAL A 143 -0.11 -4.31 8.54
N SER A 144 -0.75 -4.69 7.43
CA SER A 144 -1.81 -5.69 7.44
C SER A 144 -1.32 -7.06 7.91
N ILE A 145 -0.12 -7.50 7.49
CA ILE A 145 0.47 -8.76 8.01
C ILE A 145 0.67 -8.65 9.53
N ASN A 146 1.29 -7.57 10.01
CA ASN A 146 1.56 -7.40 11.44
C ASN A 146 0.28 -7.34 12.28
N SER A 147 -0.76 -6.64 11.79
CA SER A 147 -2.07 -6.59 12.44
C SER A 147 -2.73 -7.98 12.48
N PHE A 148 -2.65 -8.76 11.41
CA PHE A 148 -3.13 -10.14 11.40
C PHE A 148 -2.39 -11.02 12.42
N GLU A 149 -1.06 -11.00 12.44
CA GLU A 149 -0.25 -11.80 13.36
C GLU A 149 -0.53 -11.41 14.82
N SER A 150 -0.67 -10.11 15.11
CA SER A 150 -1.00 -9.63 16.46
C SER A 150 -2.40 -10.04 16.91
N ARG A 151 -3.41 -10.03 16.02
CA ARG A 151 -4.79 -10.38 16.36
C ARG A 151 -4.98 -11.89 16.56
N THR A 152 -4.23 -12.70 15.82
CA THR A 152 -4.40 -14.16 15.79
C THR A 152 -3.34 -14.93 16.59
N ASN A 153 -2.24 -14.27 16.98
CA ASN A 153 -1.02 -14.90 17.47
C ASN A 153 -0.45 -15.97 16.49
N LEU A 154 -0.79 -15.89 15.21
CA LEU A 154 -0.30 -16.80 14.17
C LEU A 154 0.80 -16.14 13.37
N SER A 155 2.03 -16.64 13.51
CA SER A 155 3.16 -16.29 12.64
C SER A 155 3.46 -17.43 11.67
N SER A 156 3.92 -17.11 10.45
CA SER A 156 4.41 -18.12 9.52
C SER A 156 5.68 -17.69 8.80
N ASN A 157 6.50 -18.68 8.41
CA ASN A 157 7.69 -18.43 7.60
C ASN A 157 7.34 -17.75 6.26
N LYS A 158 6.18 -18.09 5.67
CA LYS A 158 5.71 -17.46 4.43
C LYS A 158 5.39 -15.98 4.63
N LEU A 159 4.69 -15.62 5.71
CA LEU A 159 4.41 -14.21 6.04
C LEU A 159 5.70 -13.42 6.27
N THR A 160 6.70 -14.04 6.90
CA THR A 160 8.03 -13.44 7.06
C THR A 160 8.70 -13.18 5.70
N ILE A 161 8.63 -14.14 4.77
CA ILE A 161 9.15 -13.96 3.41
C ILE A 161 8.41 -12.85 2.66
N PHE A 162 7.08 -12.78 2.77
CA PHE A 162 6.29 -11.69 2.19
C PHE A 162 6.69 -10.32 2.73
N LYS A 163 6.88 -10.18 4.05
CA LYS A 163 7.38 -8.94 4.65
C LYS A 163 8.73 -8.51 4.07
N ARG A 164 9.66 -9.45 3.88
CA ARG A 164 10.95 -9.17 3.22
C ARG A 164 10.79 -8.72 1.77
N ILE A 165 9.86 -9.34 1.02
CA ILE A 165 9.54 -8.90 -0.34
C ILE A 165 9.02 -7.47 -0.34
N PHE A 166 8.10 -7.13 0.57
CA PHE A 166 7.52 -5.78 0.65
C PHE A 166 8.51 -4.72 1.12
N ASP A 167 9.51 -5.08 1.92
CA ASP A 167 10.57 -4.15 2.34
C ASP A 167 11.66 -3.98 1.27
N THR A 168 11.75 -4.89 0.29
CA THR A 168 12.80 -4.85 -0.76
C THR A 168 12.83 -3.52 -1.52
N PRO A 169 11.70 -2.95 -2.01
CA PRO A 169 11.74 -1.71 -2.79
C PRO A 169 11.98 -0.42 -1.99
N LYS A 170 12.28 -0.50 -0.69
CA LYS A 170 12.37 0.69 0.18
C LYS A 170 13.42 1.69 -0.30
N GLU A 171 14.63 1.22 -0.61
CA GLU A 171 15.70 2.10 -1.10
C GLU A 171 15.34 2.75 -2.45
N LEU A 172 14.69 1.99 -3.34
CA LEU A 172 14.19 2.49 -4.62
C LEU A 172 13.17 3.61 -4.43
N VAL A 173 12.19 3.40 -3.53
CA VAL A 173 11.17 4.40 -3.17
C VAL A 173 11.79 5.64 -2.55
N ASP A 174 12.77 5.49 -1.65
CA ASP A 174 13.43 6.61 -1.00
C ASP A 174 14.28 7.42 -1.99
N TYR A 175 15.02 6.74 -2.86
CA TYR A 175 15.82 7.38 -3.89
C TYR A 175 14.96 8.12 -4.93
N SER A 176 13.78 7.60 -5.29
CA SER A 176 12.89 8.26 -6.25
C SER A 176 12.34 9.60 -5.74
N GLN A 177 12.39 9.88 -4.43
CA GLN A 177 11.89 11.11 -3.84
C GLN A 177 12.95 12.23 -3.80
N THR A 178 14.14 12.00 -4.37
CA THR A 178 15.25 12.96 -4.35
C THR A 178 15.20 13.87 -5.57
N ALA A 179 14.75 15.13 -5.41
CA ALA A 179 14.39 16.00 -6.54
C ALA A 179 15.48 16.23 -7.60
N ASP A 180 16.75 16.37 -7.21
CA ASP A 180 17.81 16.80 -8.13
C ASP A 180 18.91 15.74 -8.37
N LYS A 181 18.73 14.52 -7.83
CA LYS A 181 19.82 13.52 -7.75
C LYS A 181 19.56 12.24 -8.54
N ILE A 182 18.43 12.15 -9.24
CA ILE A 182 18.03 10.90 -9.86
C ILE A 182 18.73 10.70 -11.20
N LYS A 183 19.65 9.75 -11.22
CA LYS A 183 20.28 9.21 -12.42
C LYS A 183 19.50 7.99 -12.93
N PRO A 184 18.97 8.01 -14.17
CA PRO A 184 18.20 6.89 -14.74
C PRO A 184 18.95 5.54 -14.67
N GLU A 185 20.26 5.53 -14.91
CA GLU A 185 21.07 4.30 -14.88
C GLU A 185 21.16 3.72 -13.47
N LYS A 186 21.16 4.57 -12.44
CA LYS A 186 21.12 4.13 -11.05
C LYS A 186 19.74 3.56 -10.72
N LEU A 187 18.65 4.18 -11.16
CA LEU A 187 17.30 3.63 -10.98
C LEU A 187 17.15 2.26 -11.65
N ILE A 188 17.56 2.13 -12.92
CA ILE A 188 17.50 0.84 -13.64
C ILE A 188 18.26 -0.24 -12.87
N ARG A 189 19.43 0.07 -12.31
CA ARG A 189 20.19 -0.88 -11.48
C ARG A 189 19.44 -1.26 -10.20
N MET A 190 18.83 -0.30 -9.51
CA MET A 190 18.01 -0.55 -8.32
C MET A 190 16.79 -1.41 -8.65
N CYS A 191 16.03 -1.06 -9.68
CA CYS A 191 14.89 -1.84 -10.16
C CYS A 191 15.29 -3.29 -10.48
N LYS A 192 16.40 -3.51 -11.20
CA LYS A 192 16.89 -4.86 -11.52
C LYS A 192 17.32 -5.63 -10.27
N SER A 193 17.99 -4.96 -9.32
CA SER A 193 18.39 -5.54 -8.04
C SER A 193 17.18 -6.00 -7.23
N ASP A 194 16.19 -5.12 -7.08
CA ASP A 194 14.96 -5.40 -6.34
C ASP A 194 14.17 -6.51 -7.01
N LEU A 195 13.99 -6.45 -8.33
CA LEU A 195 13.31 -7.50 -9.10
C LEU A 195 13.95 -8.87 -8.87
N ASN A 196 15.27 -8.97 -8.96
CA ASN A 196 15.98 -10.23 -8.74
C ASN A 196 15.79 -10.74 -7.30
N SER A 197 15.89 -9.86 -6.31
CA SER A 197 15.66 -10.19 -4.90
C SER A 197 14.24 -10.70 -4.66
N ILE A 198 13.24 -10.01 -5.19
CA ILE A 198 11.82 -10.38 -5.10
C ILE A 198 11.57 -11.73 -5.77
N LEU A 199 12.09 -11.96 -6.98
CA LEU A 199 11.92 -13.23 -7.68
C LEU A 199 12.56 -14.40 -6.93
N ASN A 200 13.72 -14.18 -6.31
CA ASN A 200 14.39 -15.20 -5.51
C ASN A 200 13.61 -15.53 -4.24
N LEU A 201 13.12 -14.52 -3.51
CA LEU A 201 12.27 -14.73 -2.34
C LEU A 201 10.94 -15.39 -2.71
N LYS A 202 10.34 -15.01 -3.85
CA LYS A 202 9.10 -15.60 -4.35
C LYS A 202 9.24 -17.09 -4.64
N LYS A 203 10.37 -17.54 -5.18
CA LYS A 203 10.64 -18.99 -5.39
C LYS A 203 10.59 -19.78 -4.08
N SER A 204 10.99 -19.18 -2.97
CA SER A 204 10.93 -19.82 -1.64
C SER A 204 9.49 -19.97 -1.11
N LEU A 205 8.53 -19.29 -1.71
CA LEU A 205 7.10 -19.42 -1.36
C LEU A 205 6.41 -20.54 -2.14
N GLU A 206 6.95 -20.91 -3.30
CA GLU A 206 6.42 -22.01 -4.10
C GLU A 206 6.65 -23.33 -3.35
N PRO A 207 5.64 -24.21 -3.28
CA PRO A 207 5.83 -25.51 -2.66
C PRO A 207 7.00 -26.18 -3.36
N ILE A 208 7.98 -26.68 -2.57
CA ILE A 208 9.00 -27.58 -3.09
C ILE A 208 8.23 -28.72 -3.75
N LYS A 209 8.14 -28.72 -5.08
CA LYS A 209 7.67 -29.89 -5.82
C LYS A 209 8.61 -31.00 -5.39
N ARG A 210 8.17 -31.83 -4.44
CA ARG A 210 8.96 -32.97 -3.98
C ARG A 210 9.20 -33.81 -5.22
N TRP A 211 10.48 -33.96 -5.58
CA TRP A 211 10.99 -34.77 -6.69
C TRP A 211 10.65 -36.28 -6.58
N TRP A 212 9.70 -36.66 -5.72
CA TRP A 212 9.33 -38.04 -5.40
C TRP A 212 8.06 -38.52 -6.11
N GLU A 213 7.35 -37.67 -6.85
CA GLU A 213 6.19 -38.07 -7.67
C GLU A 213 6.58 -38.59 -9.08
N ILE A 214 7.87 -38.72 -9.39
CA ILE A 214 8.37 -39.29 -10.66
C ILE A 214 8.72 -40.80 -10.52
N TRP A 215 8.54 -41.40 -9.34
CA TRP A 215 8.79 -42.83 -9.11
C TRP A 215 7.58 -43.57 -8.51
N LYS A 216 6.37 -43.29 -9.03
CA LYS A 216 5.19 -44.14 -8.89
C LYS A 216 4.59 -44.40 -10.26
#